data_AF-A0A9X3XFT9-F1
#
_entry.id   AF-A0A9X3XFT9-F1
#
_cell.length_a   1.000
_cell.length_b   1.000
_cell.length_c   1.000
_cell.angle_alpha   90.00
_cell.angle_beta   90.00
_cell.angle_gamma   90.00
#
_symmetry.space_group_name_H-M   'P 1'
#
loop_
_entity.id
_entity.type
_entity.pdbx_description
1 polymer ?
#
loop_
_entity_poly.entity_id
_entity_poly.type
_entity_poly.pdbx_seq_one_letter_code
_entity_poly.pdbx_strand_id
1 'polypeptide(L)'
;MTNRPRTPPAEIETDLVLASDGAIYARFDEEPPAGRRVFTGYALTAEERAKHGTRGLLRWACLQLLALGSDGCVYVEDGVIEPEGRKEFRGYALTPEEAERLAREVHRTAFNVTIAAQIK
;
A
#
# COMPACT_ATOMS: atom_id res chain seq x y z
N MET A 1 -13.88 -31.19 -21.48
CA MET A 1 -13.00 -30.28 -20.73
C MET A 1 -13.89 -29.24 -20.03
N THR A 2 -14.16 -29.42 -18.73
CA THR A 2 -15.00 -28.50 -17.95
C THR A 2 -14.16 -27.34 -17.45
N ASN A 3 -14.45 -26.13 -17.90
CA ASN A 3 -13.89 -24.90 -17.36
C ASN A 3 -14.30 -24.78 -15.88
N ARG A 4 -13.37 -25.04 -14.95
CA ARG A 4 -13.56 -24.61 -13.57
C ARG A 4 -13.54 -23.07 -13.55
N PRO A 5 -14.51 -22.41 -12.91
CA PRO A 5 -14.40 -20.98 -12.66
C PRO A 5 -13.12 -20.75 -11.86
N ARG A 6 -12.25 -19.85 -12.34
CA ARG A 6 -11.15 -19.32 -11.52
C ARG A 6 -11.80 -18.62 -10.33
N THR A 7 -11.61 -19.14 -9.13
CA THR A 7 -11.85 -18.37 -7.92
C THR A 7 -11.07 -17.06 -8.08
N PRO A 8 -11.70 -15.88 -7.98
CA PRO A 8 -10.94 -14.64 -7.96
C PRO A 8 -9.89 -14.76 -6.86
N PRO A 9 -8.65 -14.28 -7.10
CA PRO A 9 -7.64 -14.27 -6.04
C PRO A 9 -8.26 -13.59 -4.82
N ALA A 10 -8.10 -14.19 -3.64
CA ALA A 10 -8.53 -13.56 -2.40
C ALA A 10 -7.97 -12.13 -2.38
N GLU A 11 -8.84 -11.14 -2.19
CA GLU A 11 -8.41 -9.75 -2.09
C GLU A 11 -7.43 -9.67 -0.91
N ILE A 12 -6.19 -9.30 -1.21
CA ILE A 12 -5.18 -9.09 -0.18
C ILE A 12 -5.58 -7.79 0.52
N GLU A 13 -5.90 -7.88 1.82
CA GLU A 13 -6.10 -6.71 2.65
C GLU A 13 -4.81 -5.88 2.71
N THR A 14 -4.98 -4.56 2.71
CA THR A 14 -3.85 -3.63 2.74
C THR A 14 -3.56 -3.28 4.19
N ASP A 15 -2.57 -3.95 4.78
CA ASP A 15 -2.17 -3.72 6.17
C ASP A 15 -1.28 -2.47 6.32
N LEU A 16 -0.49 -2.17 5.29
CA LEU A 16 0.54 -1.14 5.32
C LEU A 16 0.62 -0.42 3.97
N VAL A 17 0.89 0.89 4.01
CA VAL A 17 1.30 1.64 2.81
C VAL A 17 2.61 2.39 3.07
N LEU A 18 3.50 2.41 2.08
CA LEU A 18 4.68 3.28 2.04
C LEU A 18 4.35 4.53 1.24
N ALA A 19 4.30 5.68 1.92
CA ALA A 19 3.93 6.94 1.32
C ALA A 19 5.14 7.75 0.81
N SER A 20 4.89 8.65 -0.12
CA SER A 20 5.87 9.50 -0.79
C SER A 20 6.46 10.59 0.11
N ASP A 21 5.85 10.88 1.26
CA ASP A 21 6.46 11.67 2.34
C ASP A 21 7.50 10.88 3.16
N GLY A 22 7.70 9.60 2.84
CA GLY A 22 8.63 8.70 3.51
C GLY A 22 8.05 7.99 4.73
N ALA A 23 6.79 8.24 5.10
CA ALA A 23 6.15 7.55 6.20
C ALA A 23 5.59 6.19 5.79
N ILE A 24 5.56 5.27 6.75
CA ILE A 24 4.79 4.04 6.65
C ILE A 24 3.51 4.26 7.46
N TYR A 25 2.36 4.01 6.85
CA TYR A 25 1.08 4.05 7.53
C TYR A 25 0.58 2.62 7.72
N ALA A 26 0.18 2.29 8.95
CA ALA A 26 -0.43 1.01 9.30
C ALA A 26 -1.94 1.14 9.40
N ARG A 27 -2.67 0.14 8.92
CA ARG A 27 -4.14 0.12 8.95
C ARG A 27 -4.67 0.20 10.38
N PHE A 28 -5.79 0.88 10.54
CA PHE A 28 -6.63 0.79 11.74
C PHE A 28 -8.10 0.67 11.32
N ASP A 29 -8.90 -0.05 12.11
CA ASP A 29 -10.32 -0.27 11.80
C ASP A 29 -11.22 0.80 12.44
N GLU A 30 -10.95 1.17 13.69
CA GLU A 30 -11.76 2.14 14.45
C GLU A 30 -11.07 3.51 14.53
N GLU A 31 -10.13 3.67 15.48
CA GLU A 31 -9.42 4.92 15.72
C GLU A 31 -7.90 4.71 15.70
N PRO A 32 -7.13 5.70 15.21
CA PRO A 32 -5.69 5.67 15.26
C PRO A 32 -5.19 5.95 16.69
N PRO A 33 -3.96 5.54 17.04
CA PRO A 33 -3.35 5.97 18.29
C PRO A 33 -3.29 7.50 18.39
N ALA A 34 -3.47 8.03 19.61
CA ALA A 34 -3.53 9.47 19.85
C ALA A 34 -2.26 10.19 19.35
N GLY A 35 -2.46 11.34 18.70
CA GLY A 35 -1.37 12.19 18.21
C GLY A 35 -0.67 11.67 16.94
N ARG A 36 -1.15 10.57 16.32
CA ARG A 36 -0.61 10.09 15.05
C ARG A 36 -1.22 10.83 13.87
N ARG A 37 -0.39 11.11 12.86
CA ARG A 37 -0.87 11.57 11.55
C ARG A 37 -1.67 10.44 10.91
N VAL A 38 -2.77 10.78 10.24
CA VAL A 38 -3.62 9.84 9.50
C VAL A 38 -3.43 10.07 8.01
N PHE A 39 -3.46 8.99 7.25
CA PHE A 39 -3.61 8.99 5.81
C PHE A 39 -4.88 8.23 5.46
N THR A 40 -5.78 8.88 4.74
CA THR A 40 -6.89 8.25 4.03
C THR A 40 -6.59 8.35 2.56
N GLY A 41 -6.67 7.24 1.83
CA GLY A 41 -6.41 7.24 0.40
C GLY A 41 -7.23 6.23 -0.36
N TYR A 42 -7.39 6.51 -1.65
CA TYR A 42 -8.18 5.70 -2.57
C TYR A 42 -7.29 5.10 -3.65
N ALA A 43 -7.49 3.81 -3.92
CA ALA A 43 -6.69 3.10 -4.91
C ALA A 43 -6.97 3.62 -6.33
N LEU A 44 -5.89 3.85 -7.08
CA LEU A 44 -5.97 4.04 -8.53
C LEU A 44 -6.41 2.75 -9.20
N THR A 45 -7.26 2.87 -10.21
CA THR A 45 -7.63 1.77 -11.10
C THR A 45 -6.43 1.33 -11.95
N ALA A 46 -6.52 0.12 -12.52
CA ALA A 46 -5.48 -0.37 -13.43
C ALA A 46 -5.29 0.53 -14.67
N GLU A 47 -6.38 1.09 -15.20
CA GLU A 47 -6.37 1.99 -16.34
C GLU A 47 -5.67 3.33 -16.02
N GLU A 48 -5.97 3.93 -14.87
CA GLU A 48 -5.31 5.16 -14.42
C GLU A 48 -3.80 4.94 -14.22
N ARG A 49 -3.40 3.83 -13.57
CA ARG A 49 -1.98 3.49 -13.40
C ARG A 49 -1.29 3.31 -14.76
N ALA A 50 -1.94 2.67 -15.72
CA ALA A 50 -1.42 2.50 -17.08
C ALA A 50 -1.30 3.84 -17.82
N LYS A 51 -2.31 4.71 -17.71
CA LYS A 51 -2.33 6.05 -18.33
C LYS A 51 -1.21 6.94 -17.81
N HIS A 52 -0.97 6.96 -16.51
CA HIS A 52 0.12 7.76 -15.92
C HIS A 52 1.50 7.14 -16.18
N GLY A 53 1.57 5.81 -16.13
CA GLY A 53 2.84 5.07 -16.14
C GLY A 53 3.73 5.42 -14.94
N THR A 54 4.85 4.70 -14.79
CA THR A 54 5.75 4.88 -13.63
C THR A 54 6.26 6.32 -13.50
N ARG A 55 6.71 6.94 -14.60
CA ARG A 55 7.24 8.31 -14.56
C ARG A 55 6.17 9.33 -14.20
N GLY A 56 4.94 9.16 -14.70
CA GLY A 56 3.83 10.05 -14.37
C GLY A 56 3.43 9.93 -12.90
N LEU A 57 3.38 8.70 -12.37
CA LEU A 57 3.11 8.44 -10.96
C LEU A 57 4.20 9.03 -10.05
N LEU A 58 5.48 8.88 -10.42
CA LEU A 58 6.59 9.48 -9.65
C LEU A 58 6.54 11.01 -9.66
N ARG A 59 6.22 11.63 -10.82
CA ARG A 59 6.04 13.09 -10.88
C ARG A 59 4.86 13.53 -10.03
N TRP A 60 3.79 12.74 -10.02
CA TRP A 60 2.62 13.03 -9.20
C TRP A 60 2.92 12.92 -7.71
N ALA A 61 3.76 11.96 -7.31
CA ALA A 61 4.25 11.81 -5.93
C ALA A 61 5.09 13.00 -5.44
N CYS A 62 5.60 13.84 -6.35
CA CYS A 62 6.22 15.11 -5.99
C CYS A 62 5.21 16.24 -5.74
N LEU A 63 3.95 16.07 -6.14
CA LEU A 63 2.91 17.10 -6.09
C LEU A 63 1.78 16.77 -5.11
N GLN A 64 1.53 15.49 -4.87
CA GLN A 64 0.45 14.96 -4.03
C GLN A 64 0.97 13.76 -3.24
N LEU A 65 0.36 13.49 -2.09
CA LEU A 65 0.72 12.33 -1.29
C LEU A 65 0.17 11.05 -1.94
N LEU A 66 1.09 10.25 -2.47
CA LEU A 66 0.84 8.90 -2.97
C LEU A 66 1.45 7.85 -2.05
N ALA A 67 0.83 6.68 -1.99
CA ALA A 67 1.33 5.55 -1.21
C ALA A 67 1.25 4.22 -1.97
N LEU A 68 2.26 3.37 -1.78
CA LEU A 68 2.30 2.00 -2.29
C LEU A 68 1.80 1.05 -1.21
N GLY A 69 0.69 0.36 -1.47
CA GLY A 69 0.11 -0.61 -0.53
C GLY A 69 0.78 -1.97 -0.58
N SER A 70 0.72 -2.69 0.54
CA SER A 70 1.16 -4.08 0.66
C SER A 70 0.41 -5.05 -0.26
N ASP A 71 -0.76 -4.63 -0.77
CA ASP A 71 -1.58 -5.31 -1.77
C ASP A 71 -1.13 -5.04 -3.22
N GLY A 72 -0.10 -4.20 -3.41
CA GLY A 72 0.41 -3.79 -4.72
C GLY A 72 -0.37 -2.66 -5.38
N CYS A 73 -1.36 -2.06 -4.69
CA CYS A 73 -2.10 -0.91 -5.20
C CYS A 73 -1.32 0.40 -4.97
N VAL A 74 -1.66 1.40 -5.78
CA VAL A 74 -1.21 2.78 -5.61
C VAL A 74 -2.39 3.57 -5.06
N TYR A 75 -2.23 4.14 -3.88
CA TYR A 75 -3.23 4.97 -3.21
C TYR A 75 -2.87 6.44 -3.37
N VAL A 76 -3.89 7.27 -3.55
CA VAL A 76 -3.76 8.73 -3.57
C VAL A 76 -4.56 9.29 -2.41
N GLU A 77 -4.03 10.31 -1.75
CA GLU A 77 -4.69 11.00 -0.64
C GLU A 77 -6.12 11.44 -0.98
N ASP A 78 -6.98 11.39 0.04
CA ASP A 78 -8.34 11.90 -0.01
C ASP A 78 -8.40 13.35 -0.55
N GLY A 79 -9.45 13.67 -1.30
CA GLY A 79 -9.63 14.96 -1.97
C GLY A 79 -8.87 15.12 -3.29
N VAL A 80 -7.99 14.18 -3.67
CA VAL A 80 -7.28 14.23 -4.96
C VAL A 80 -8.08 13.56 -6.09
N ILE A 81 -8.87 12.54 -5.76
CA ILE A 81 -9.72 11.78 -6.71
C ILE A 81 -11.06 11.44 -6.06
N GLU A 82 -12.10 11.25 -6.88
CA GLU A 82 -13.43 10.86 -6.40
C GLU A 82 -13.40 9.46 -5.76
N PRO A 83 -13.93 9.28 -4.54
CA PRO A 83 -13.83 8.04 -3.77
C PRO A 83 -14.76 6.92 -4.27
N GLU A 84 -15.83 7.24 -4.98
CA GLU A 84 -16.90 6.28 -5.30
C GLU A 84 -16.37 5.03 -6.04
N GLY A 85 -16.66 3.87 -5.46
CA GLY A 85 -16.30 2.57 -6.04
C GLY A 85 -14.81 2.21 -5.96
N ARG A 86 -14.00 2.96 -5.21
CA ARG A 86 -12.57 2.69 -5.02
C ARG A 86 -12.31 1.93 -3.73
N LYS A 87 -11.22 1.17 -3.72
CA LYS A 87 -10.69 0.56 -2.49
C LYS A 87 -10.10 1.68 -1.62
N GLU A 88 -10.65 1.85 -0.43
CA GLU A 88 -10.16 2.78 0.58
C GLU A 88 -9.05 2.13 1.41
N PHE A 89 -8.08 2.93 1.83
CA PHE A 89 -7.15 2.62 2.89
C PHE A 89 -7.16 3.75 3.92
N ARG A 90 -7.25 3.40 5.20
CA ARG A 90 -7.13 4.31 6.34
C ARG A 90 -6.01 3.81 7.23
N GLY A 91 -4.99 4.64 7.43
CA GLY A 91 -3.82 4.26 8.23
C GLY A 91 -3.25 5.40 9.05
N TYR A 92 -2.52 5.05 10.10
CA TYR A 92 -1.80 6.01 10.94
C TYR A 92 -0.29 5.89 10.74
N ALA A 93 0.42 7.01 10.80
CA ALA A 93 1.86 7.05 10.62
C ALA A 93 2.56 6.34 11.79
N LEU A 94 3.43 5.39 11.45
CA LEU A 94 4.35 4.77 12.41
C LEU A 94 5.34 5.80 12.96
N THR A 95 5.79 5.61 14.20
CA THR A 95 6.94 6.38 14.70
C THR A 95 8.21 5.94 13.99
N PRO A 96 9.29 6.73 14.06
CA PRO A 96 10.59 6.29 13.57
C PRO A 96 11.02 4.93 14.11
N GLU A 97 10.80 4.66 15.41
CA GLU A 97 11.18 3.40 16.06
C GLU A 97 10.34 2.21 15.60
N GLU A 98 9.04 2.43 15.39
CA GLU A 98 8.12 1.43 14.83
C GLU A 98 8.46 1.12 13.37
N ALA A 99 8.70 2.14 12.56
CA ALA A 99 9.09 2.00 11.17
C ALA A 99 10.43 1.26 11.02
N GLU A 100 11.42 1.56 11.87
CA GLU A 100 12.70 0.88 11.88
C GLU A 100 12.55 -0.60 12.26
N ARG A 101 11.69 -0.91 13.24
CA ARG A 101 11.38 -2.28 13.64
C ARG A 101 10.72 -3.05 12.50
N LEU A 102 9.73 -2.46 11.84
CA LEU A 102 9.05 -3.05 10.70
C LEU A 102 10.03 -3.30 9.54
N ALA A 103 10.90 -2.33 9.23
CA ALA A 103 11.91 -2.47 8.19
C ALA A 103 12.85 -3.66 8.44
N ARG A 104 13.28 -3.88 9.70
CA ARG A 104 14.07 -5.06 10.08
C ARG A 104 13.31 -6.36 9.88
N GLU A 105 12.02 -6.39 10.22
CA GLU A 105 11.19 -7.58 10.06
C GLU A 105 10.95 -7.92 8.58
N VAL A 106 10.66 -6.92 7.76
CA VAL A 106 10.53 -7.06 6.30
C VAL A 106 11.84 -7.57 5.70
N HIS A 107 12.98 -6.95 6.05
CA HIS A 107 14.29 -7.39 5.56
C HIS A 107 14.59 -8.84 5.95
N ARG A 108 14.39 -9.21 7.22
CA ARG A 108 14.58 -10.59 7.71
C ARG A 108 13.69 -11.57 6.97
N THR A 109 12.42 -11.21 6.74
CA THR A 109 11.46 -12.07 6.03
C THR A 109 11.87 -12.26 4.57
N ALA A 110 12.19 -11.18 3.88
CA ALA A 110 12.66 -11.22 2.49
C ALA A 110 13.94 -12.07 2.35
N PHE A 111 14.87 -11.93 3.29
CA PHE A 111 16.08 -12.76 3.34
C PHE A 111 15.74 -14.25 3.52
N ASN A 112 14.91 -14.60 4.51
CA ASN A 112 14.51 -15.98 4.78
C ASN A 112 13.80 -16.63 3.59
N VAL A 113 12.88 -15.90 2.94
CA VAL A 113 12.19 -16.37 1.72
C VAL A 113 13.17 -16.60 0.58
N THR A 114 14.15 -15.71 0.39
CA THR A 114 15.17 -15.85 -0.66
C THR A 114 16.00 -17.11 -0.46
N ILE A 115 16.46 -17.36 0.77
CA ILE A 115 17.22 -18.59 1.10
C ILE A 115 16.35 -19.84 0.88
N ALA A 116 15.09 -19.83 1.34
CA ALA A 116 14.19 -20.96 1.15
C ALA A 116 13.91 -21.27 -0.34
N ALA A 117 13.87 -20.24 -1.19
CA ALA A 117 13.68 -20.40 -2.64
C ALA A 117 14.91 -20.99 -3.35
N GLN A 118 16.12 -20.82 -2.78
CA GLN A 118 17.37 -21.34 -3.33
C GLN A 118 17.64 -22.81 -2.97
N ILE A 119 16.98 -23.35 -1.94
CA ILE A 119 17.13 -24.75 -1.48
C ILE A 119 16.26 -25.72 -2.32
N LYS A 120 15.95 -25.37 -3.57
CA LYS A 120 15.19 -26.22 -4.51
C LYS A 120 16.05 -26.73 -5.65
#